data_AF-A0A9P4GST6-F1
#
_entry.id   AF-A0A9P4GST6-F1
#
_cell.length_a   1.000
_cell.length_b   1.000
_cell.length_c   1.000
_cell.angle_alpha   90.00
_cell.angle_beta   90.00
_cell.angle_gamma   90.00
#
_symmetry.space_group_name_H-M   'P 1'
#
loop_
_entity.id
_entity.type
_entity.pdbx_description
1 polymer ?
#
loop_
_entity_poly.entity_id
_entity_poly.type
_entity_poly.pdbx_seq_one_letter_code
_entity_poly.pdbx_strand_id
1 'polypeptide(L)'
;MAPTSAQQLQQNAAVLEDVLNNNMSRVEMRAHEISHSGNPVLEARVFQVASRIALQFATQLHWSNFHTWESFRHINTREEALEHAPHFWDSIHPFSTCLGMASTVTTALQTALSQEADLAKYADDVQLVTDCTVEAFKISRRFHCITMVRFRHYCIVIDLVAQPTAFKVGLTSIYTCQKLLTFLEDRTLSFEYAYISGPNSARMLVSYSGALPRASPDSFRYGELFTGIEGGIQGGIINYAFLAAKTKRTTPLGDMPSRRTLQTRDIWDYEPTNRFVTYTPLEDGKFLVDTIVLRIDIIEQQLVLQLPYIDWLAKPNNLHFLERMKQYSGFKQCKRSLKGAVAYLYLPLGTGTMLDLARTGLSQDTVDGVQLVDDVCAALGLPAGEVLRIVQVVADFWAEALANHHDKSISNEAWGSAIISDRVDS
;
A
#
# COMPACT_ATOMS: atom_id res chain seq x y z
N MET A 1 -34.97 16.01 12.66
CA MET A 1 -33.76 15.40 13.26
C MET A 1 -32.79 15.11 12.12
N ALA A 2 -31.49 15.36 12.29
CA ALA A 2 -30.51 14.95 11.29
C ALA A 2 -30.43 13.40 11.24
N PRO A 3 -30.26 12.78 10.06
CA PRO A 3 -30.08 11.34 9.96
C PRO A 3 -28.86 10.88 10.78
N THR A 4 -28.95 9.69 11.36
CA THR A 4 -27.79 9.04 11.98
C THR A 4 -26.74 8.67 10.92
N SER A 5 -25.49 8.47 11.33
CA SER A 5 -24.43 8.05 10.40
C SER A 5 -24.81 6.78 9.64
N ALA A 6 -25.44 5.80 10.29
CA ALA A 6 -25.90 4.57 9.65
C ALA A 6 -26.99 4.81 8.60
N GLN A 7 -27.99 5.66 8.89
CA GLN A 7 -29.02 6.03 7.92
C GLN A 7 -28.43 6.77 6.71
N GLN A 8 -27.46 7.65 6.95
CA GLN A 8 -26.77 8.35 5.87
C GLN A 8 -25.97 7.39 4.99
N LEU A 9 -25.25 6.43 5.57
CA LEU A 9 -24.51 5.41 4.81
C LEU A 9 -25.45 4.53 3.96
N GLN A 10 -26.61 4.14 4.51
CA GLN A 10 -27.60 3.37 3.75
C GLN A 10 -28.21 4.19 2.61
N GLN A 11 -28.51 5.46 2.84
CA GLN A 11 -28.98 6.37 1.78
C GLN A 11 -27.91 6.53 0.68
N ASN A 12 -26.64 6.66 1.06
CA ASN A 12 -25.53 6.75 0.11
C ASN A 12 -25.36 5.46 -0.70
N ALA A 13 -25.54 4.30 -0.09
CA ALA A 13 -25.49 3.01 -0.79
C ALA A 13 -26.62 2.88 -1.82
N ALA A 14 -27.83 3.36 -1.50
CA ALA A 14 -28.95 3.36 -2.44
C ALA A 14 -28.72 4.31 -3.63
N VAL A 15 -28.19 5.51 -3.40
CA VAL A 15 -27.83 6.45 -4.48
C VAL A 15 -26.76 5.84 -5.39
N LEU A 16 -25.76 5.20 -4.81
CA LEU A 16 -24.70 4.52 -5.54
C LEU A 16 -25.25 3.38 -6.41
N GLU A 17 -26.18 2.59 -5.88
CA GLU A 17 -26.86 1.53 -6.61
C GLU A 17 -27.59 2.08 -7.85
N ASP A 18 -28.36 3.15 -7.69
CA ASP A 18 -29.06 3.80 -8.81
C ASP A 18 -28.07 4.31 -9.88
N VAL A 19 -26.99 4.96 -9.47
CA VAL A 19 -25.97 5.49 -10.39
C VAL A 19 -25.32 4.37 -11.20
N LEU A 20 -24.90 3.27 -10.54
CA LEU A 20 -24.23 2.16 -11.22
C LEU A 20 -25.18 1.40 -12.15
N ASN A 21 -26.44 1.26 -11.76
CA ASN A 21 -27.45 0.63 -12.59
C ASN A 21 -27.76 1.41 -13.87
N ASN A 22 -27.59 2.74 -13.85
CA ASN A 22 -27.80 3.61 -15.01
C ASN A 22 -26.57 3.73 -15.92
N ASN A 23 -25.36 3.51 -15.39
CA ASN A 23 -24.11 3.75 -16.12
C ASN A 23 -23.44 2.50 -16.69
N MET A 24 -23.73 1.31 -16.15
CA MET A 24 -23.12 0.05 -16.62
C MET A 24 -23.97 -0.64 -17.69
N SER A 25 -23.32 -1.21 -18.70
CA SER A 25 -23.98 -2.04 -19.69
C SER A 25 -24.43 -3.38 -19.08
N ARG A 26 -25.47 -3.99 -19.67
CA ARG A 26 -25.93 -5.33 -19.28
C ARG A 26 -24.85 -6.40 -19.42
N VAL A 27 -23.88 -6.20 -20.32
CA VAL A 27 -22.78 -7.15 -20.54
C VAL A 27 -21.79 -7.07 -19.40
N GLU A 28 -21.43 -5.86 -18.95
CA GLU A 28 -20.54 -5.68 -17.79
C GLU A 28 -21.19 -6.24 -16.52
N MET A 29 -22.48 -5.98 -16.30
CA MET A 29 -23.20 -6.49 -15.13
C MET A 29 -23.22 -8.03 -15.05
N ARG A 30 -23.23 -8.73 -16.19
CA ARG A 30 -23.19 -10.21 -16.23
C ARG A 30 -21.93 -10.79 -15.60
N ALA A 31 -20.80 -10.11 -15.71
CA ALA A 31 -19.55 -10.53 -15.05
C ALA A 31 -19.65 -10.49 -13.52
N HIS A 32 -20.67 -9.79 -13.00
CA HIS A 32 -20.93 -9.62 -11.58
C HIS A 32 -22.10 -10.45 -11.05
N GLU A 33 -22.78 -11.24 -11.89
CA GLU A 33 -23.92 -12.08 -11.48
C GLU A 33 -23.48 -13.18 -10.50
N ILE A 34 -24.29 -13.40 -9.46
CA ILE A 34 -24.15 -14.54 -8.56
C ILE A 34 -25.19 -15.58 -8.94
N SER A 35 -24.72 -16.72 -9.47
CA SER A 35 -25.56 -17.77 -10.05
C SER A 35 -26.21 -18.71 -9.02
N HIS A 36 -25.75 -18.74 -7.77
CA HIS A 36 -26.19 -19.73 -6.79
C HIS A 36 -26.77 -19.12 -5.51
N SER A 37 -27.85 -19.70 -5.00
CA SER A 37 -28.29 -19.48 -3.61
C SER A 37 -27.34 -20.22 -2.68
N GLY A 38 -26.54 -19.48 -1.92
CA GLY A 38 -25.59 -20.08 -0.98
C GLY A 38 -26.26 -20.63 0.29
N ASN A 39 -25.55 -21.52 0.98
CA ASN A 39 -25.98 -22.08 2.26
C ASN A 39 -25.38 -21.22 3.38
N PRO A 40 -26.18 -20.50 4.19
CA PRO A 40 -25.66 -19.58 5.20
C PRO A 40 -24.67 -20.21 6.20
N VAL A 41 -24.82 -21.50 6.51
CA VAL A 41 -23.91 -22.24 7.40
C VAL A 41 -22.53 -22.40 6.73
N LEU A 42 -22.52 -22.76 5.45
CA LEU A 42 -21.27 -22.91 4.70
C LEU A 42 -20.62 -21.54 4.45
N GLU A 43 -21.40 -20.51 4.10
CA GLU A 43 -20.86 -19.16 3.92
C GLU A 43 -20.25 -18.58 5.21
N ALA A 44 -20.80 -18.95 6.37
CA ALA A 44 -20.22 -18.60 7.67
C ALA A 44 -18.89 -19.34 7.91
N ARG A 45 -18.78 -20.61 7.52
CA ARG A 45 -17.52 -21.35 7.55
C ARG A 45 -16.47 -20.77 6.61
N VAL A 46 -16.85 -20.37 5.38
CA VAL A 46 -15.95 -19.66 4.46
C VAL A 46 -15.38 -18.40 5.11
N PHE A 47 -16.21 -17.64 5.83
CA PHE A 47 -15.76 -16.47 6.57
C PHE A 47 -14.76 -16.80 7.68
N GLN A 48 -14.98 -17.87 8.44
CA GLN A 48 -14.02 -18.32 9.46
C GLN A 48 -12.66 -18.68 8.84
N VAL A 49 -12.67 -19.43 7.73
CA VAL A 49 -11.44 -19.78 6.99
C VAL A 49 -10.74 -18.51 6.48
N ALA A 50 -11.49 -17.58 5.89
CA ALA A 50 -10.98 -16.29 5.40
C ALA A 50 -10.35 -15.45 6.52
N SER A 51 -11.00 -15.33 7.68
CA SER A 51 -10.48 -14.59 8.84
C SER A 51 -9.18 -15.20 9.36
N ARG A 52 -9.09 -16.53 9.45
CA ARG A 52 -7.87 -17.23 9.87
C ARG A 52 -6.72 -16.98 8.90
N ILE A 53 -6.96 -17.10 7.60
CA ILE A 53 -5.95 -16.86 6.56
C ILE A 53 -5.49 -15.40 6.56
N ALA A 54 -6.44 -14.45 6.64
CA ALA A 54 -6.12 -13.04 6.72
C ALA A 54 -5.19 -12.75 7.90
N LEU A 55 -5.54 -13.24 9.08
CA LEU A 55 -4.75 -13.03 10.28
C LEU A 55 -3.36 -13.67 10.19
N GLN A 56 -3.28 -14.92 9.69
CA GLN A 56 -2.01 -15.60 9.45
C GLN A 56 -1.07 -14.75 8.58
N PHE A 57 -1.53 -14.29 7.42
CA PHE A 57 -0.68 -13.50 6.53
C PHE A 57 -0.44 -12.07 7.03
N ALA A 58 -1.36 -11.48 7.79
CA ALA A 58 -1.15 -10.18 8.42
C ALA A 58 0.01 -10.19 9.44
N THR A 59 0.27 -11.35 10.08
CA THR A 59 1.42 -11.54 10.99
C THR A 59 2.74 -11.82 10.27
N GLN A 60 2.70 -12.22 9.00
CA GLN A 60 3.89 -12.67 8.24
C GLN A 60 4.35 -11.66 7.20
N LEU A 61 3.44 -10.85 6.66
CA LEU A 61 3.72 -9.95 5.54
C LEU A 61 3.81 -8.49 5.98
N HIS A 62 4.77 -7.77 5.39
CA HIS A 62 4.95 -6.34 5.55
C HIS A 62 4.71 -5.61 4.23
N TRP A 63 4.04 -4.46 4.27
CA TRP A 63 3.76 -3.73 3.05
C TRP A 63 5.00 -2.93 2.64
N SER A 64 5.44 -3.02 1.39
CA SER A 64 6.56 -2.26 0.87
C SER A 64 6.49 -2.08 -0.64
N ASN A 65 6.50 -0.82 -1.09
CA ASN A 65 6.74 -0.51 -2.50
C ASN A 65 8.23 -0.24 -2.81
N PHE A 66 9.10 -0.21 -1.78
CA PHE A 66 10.55 -0.12 -1.98
C PHE A 66 11.08 -1.40 -2.63
N HIS A 67 10.79 -2.57 -2.04
CA HIS A 67 11.26 -3.86 -2.52
C HIS A 67 10.75 -4.19 -3.93
N THR A 68 9.52 -3.79 -4.24
CA THR A 68 9.00 -3.88 -5.61
C THR A 68 9.77 -2.97 -6.57
N TRP A 69 10.08 -1.73 -6.18
CA TRP A 69 10.90 -0.86 -7.00
C TRP A 69 12.30 -1.44 -7.21
N GLU A 70 12.96 -1.88 -6.15
CA GLU A 70 14.29 -2.46 -6.19
C GLU A 70 14.34 -3.65 -7.15
N SER A 71 13.42 -4.60 -7.00
CA SER A 71 13.37 -5.81 -7.84
C SER A 71 13.18 -5.50 -9.32
N PHE A 72 12.46 -4.43 -9.68
CA PHE A 72 12.18 -4.07 -11.07
C PHE A 72 13.04 -2.91 -11.59
N ARG A 73 13.93 -2.31 -10.80
CA ARG A 73 14.62 -1.06 -11.21
C ARG A 73 15.49 -1.27 -12.45
N HIS A 74 16.09 -2.45 -12.61
CA HIS A 74 16.96 -2.81 -13.74
C HIS A 74 16.23 -3.51 -14.92
N ILE A 75 14.97 -3.93 -14.74
CA ILE A 75 14.17 -4.60 -15.78
C ILE A 75 13.60 -3.56 -16.73
N ASN A 76 13.91 -3.58 -18.03
CA ASN A 76 13.51 -2.50 -18.95
C ASN A 76 12.38 -2.88 -19.90
N THR A 77 12.14 -4.17 -20.09
CA THR A 77 11.14 -4.66 -21.05
C THR A 77 9.99 -5.38 -20.34
N ARG A 78 8.86 -5.53 -21.05
CA ARG A 78 7.71 -6.28 -20.54
C ARG A 78 8.04 -7.78 -20.48
N GLU A 79 8.84 -8.25 -21.43
CA GLU A 79 9.30 -9.62 -21.58
C GLU A 79 10.20 -10.03 -20.40
N GLU A 80 11.19 -9.21 -20.04
CA GLU A 80 12.01 -9.43 -18.84
C GLU A 80 11.14 -9.45 -17.56
N ALA A 81 10.15 -8.56 -17.47
CA ALA A 81 9.23 -8.55 -16.34
C ALA A 81 8.38 -9.83 -16.27
N LEU A 82 7.95 -10.37 -17.42
CA LEU A 82 7.21 -11.63 -17.53
C LEU A 82 8.04 -12.82 -17.06
N GLU A 83 9.32 -12.85 -17.42
CA GLU A 83 10.26 -13.89 -16.97
C GLU A 83 10.50 -13.82 -15.45
N HIS A 84 10.53 -12.61 -14.89
CA HIS A 84 10.75 -12.40 -13.45
C HIS A 84 9.50 -12.67 -12.58
N ALA A 85 8.29 -12.47 -13.14
CA ALA A 85 7.03 -12.50 -12.40
C ALA A 85 6.75 -13.78 -11.57
N PRO A 86 7.04 -15.01 -12.04
CA PRO A 86 6.68 -16.23 -11.31
C PRO A 86 7.28 -16.36 -9.91
N HIS A 87 8.45 -15.76 -9.65
CA HIS A 87 9.18 -15.88 -8.38
C HIS A 87 9.28 -14.54 -7.64
N PHE A 88 8.59 -13.52 -8.13
CA PHE A 88 8.78 -12.16 -7.65
C PHE A 88 8.37 -11.99 -6.18
N TRP A 89 7.21 -12.51 -5.76
CA TRP A 89 6.77 -12.35 -4.36
C TRP A 89 7.65 -13.12 -3.38
N ASP A 90 8.11 -14.31 -3.77
CA ASP A 90 9.02 -15.12 -2.94
C ASP A 90 10.38 -14.44 -2.77
N SER A 91 10.89 -13.76 -3.80
CA SER A 91 12.20 -13.11 -3.76
C SER A 91 12.25 -11.86 -2.88
N ILE A 92 11.10 -11.27 -2.55
CA ILE A 92 11.01 -10.11 -1.66
C ILE A 92 10.36 -10.42 -0.31
N HIS A 93 10.03 -11.67 -0.01
CA HIS A 93 9.45 -12.06 1.28
C HIS A 93 10.37 -11.65 2.46
N PRO A 94 9.85 -11.09 3.57
CA PRO A 94 8.43 -10.97 3.97
C PRO A 94 7.71 -9.73 3.42
N PHE A 95 8.32 -8.99 2.49
CA PHE A 95 7.76 -7.77 1.96
C PHE A 95 6.82 -8.02 0.78
N SER A 96 5.81 -7.17 0.62
CA SER A 96 4.84 -7.26 -0.47
C SER A 96 4.13 -5.93 -0.70
N THR A 97 3.45 -5.74 -1.83
CA THR A 97 2.48 -4.64 -2.01
C THR A 97 1.05 -5.11 -1.73
N CYS A 98 0.05 -4.24 -1.89
CA CYS A 98 -1.37 -4.63 -1.82
C CYS A 98 -1.68 -5.79 -2.79
N LEU A 99 -1.11 -5.75 -4.00
CA LEU A 99 -1.23 -6.84 -4.98
C LEU A 99 -0.62 -8.15 -4.50
N GLY A 100 0.60 -8.14 -3.99
CA GLY A 100 1.24 -9.38 -3.55
C GLY A 100 0.56 -9.98 -2.31
N MET A 101 0.06 -9.12 -1.40
CA MET A 101 -0.70 -9.56 -0.22
C MET A 101 -2.02 -10.20 -0.65
N ALA A 102 -2.77 -9.52 -1.51
CA ALA A 102 -4.02 -10.05 -2.06
C ALA A 102 -3.81 -11.30 -2.92
N SER A 103 -2.71 -11.39 -3.68
CA SER A 103 -2.39 -12.58 -4.48
C SER A 103 -2.12 -13.79 -3.58
N THR A 104 -1.29 -13.60 -2.55
CA THR A 104 -0.93 -14.64 -1.58
C THR A 104 -2.16 -15.13 -0.82
N VAL A 105 -2.97 -14.21 -0.32
CA VAL A 105 -4.22 -14.52 0.39
C VAL A 105 -5.23 -15.23 -0.52
N THR A 106 -5.38 -14.79 -1.77
CA THR A 106 -6.27 -15.43 -2.76
C THR A 106 -5.90 -16.89 -2.95
N THR A 107 -4.63 -17.17 -3.28
CA THR A 107 -4.13 -18.53 -3.49
C THR A 107 -4.31 -19.39 -2.25
N ALA A 108 -3.99 -18.86 -1.06
CA ALA A 108 -4.15 -19.59 0.19
C ALA A 108 -5.62 -19.90 0.51
N LEU A 109 -6.53 -18.96 0.29
CA LEU A 109 -7.96 -19.15 0.52
C LEU A 109 -8.56 -20.17 -0.46
N GLN A 110 -8.21 -20.09 -1.75
CA GLN A 110 -8.60 -21.08 -2.74
C GLN A 110 -8.13 -22.49 -2.35
N THR A 111 -6.86 -22.61 -1.95
CA THR A 111 -6.27 -23.88 -1.51
C THR A 111 -6.98 -24.42 -0.27
N ALA A 112 -7.20 -23.60 0.76
CA ALA A 112 -7.87 -24.05 1.98
C ALA A 112 -9.32 -24.49 1.72
N LEU A 113 -10.09 -23.73 0.92
CA LEU A 113 -11.47 -24.07 0.62
C LEU A 113 -11.58 -25.35 -0.23
N SER A 114 -10.68 -25.55 -1.21
CA SER A 114 -10.68 -26.74 -2.08
C SER A 114 -10.36 -28.04 -1.33
N GLN A 115 -9.68 -27.97 -0.19
CA GLN A 115 -9.37 -29.13 0.65
C GLN A 115 -10.56 -29.58 1.52
N GLU A 116 -11.58 -28.73 1.71
CA GLU A 116 -12.78 -29.05 2.48
C GLU A 116 -13.95 -29.38 1.53
N ALA A 117 -14.41 -30.64 1.52
CA ALA A 117 -15.32 -31.14 0.49
C ALA A 117 -16.64 -30.33 0.36
N ASP A 118 -17.15 -29.80 1.46
CA ASP A 118 -18.37 -28.98 1.49
C ASP A 118 -18.13 -27.50 1.15
N LEU A 119 -16.88 -27.04 1.19
CA LEU A 119 -16.47 -25.68 0.86
C LEU A 119 -15.82 -25.56 -0.53
N ALA A 120 -15.40 -26.67 -1.14
CA ALA A 120 -14.60 -26.68 -2.36
C ALA A 120 -15.19 -25.83 -3.51
N LYS A 121 -16.52 -25.82 -3.65
CA LYS A 121 -17.21 -24.99 -4.66
C LYS A 121 -16.97 -23.48 -4.50
N TYR A 122 -16.69 -23.01 -3.28
CA TYR A 122 -16.42 -21.60 -3.00
C TYR A 122 -14.98 -21.20 -3.33
N ALA A 123 -14.07 -22.16 -3.57
CA ALA A 123 -12.72 -21.85 -4.01
C ALA A 123 -12.73 -21.11 -5.36
N ASP A 124 -13.60 -21.52 -6.29
CA ASP A 124 -13.77 -20.87 -7.59
C ASP A 124 -14.41 -19.47 -7.49
N ASP A 125 -15.12 -19.19 -6.39
CA ASP A 125 -15.72 -17.88 -6.10
C ASP A 125 -14.73 -16.88 -5.48
N VAL A 126 -13.54 -17.33 -5.08
CA VAL A 126 -12.49 -16.44 -4.54
C VAL A 126 -11.86 -15.65 -5.68
N GLN A 127 -11.84 -14.33 -5.52
CA GLN A 127 -11.41 -13.39 -6.57
C GLN A 127 -10.28 -12.50 -6.06
N LEU A 128 -9.23 -12.39 -6.89
CA LEU A 128 -8.25 -11.32 -6.82
C LEU A 128 -8.76 -10.15 -7.67
N VAL A 129 -9.00 -9.00 -7.04
CA VAL A 129 -9.59 -7.83 -7.71
C VAL A 129 -8.83 -6.55 -7.42
N THR A 130 -9.02 -5.56 -8.30
CA THR A 130 -8.41 -4.23 -8.24
C THR A 130 -9.46 -3.15 -8.48
N ASP A 131 -9.29 -1.99 -7.85
CA ASP A 131 -10.07 -0.77 -8.10
C ASP A 131 -9.46 0.10 -9.21
N CYS A 132 -8.64 -0.46 -10.08
CA CYS A 132 -7.94 0.32 -11.09
C CYS A 132 -7.85 -0.45 -12.41
N THR A 133 -8.37 0.13 -13.48
CA THR A 133 -8.15 -0.40 -14.84
C THR A 133 -6.71 -0.13 -15.29
N VAL A 134 -6.22 -0.90 -16.25
CA VAL A 134 -4.88 -0.71 -16.81
C VAL A 134 -4.73 0.67 -17.45
N GLU A 135 -5.79 1.17 -18.09
CA GLU A 135 -5.87 2.50 -18.69
C GLU A 135 -5.81 3.60 -17.62
N ALA A 136 -6.63 3.50 -16.57
CA ALA A 136 -6.62 4.46 -15.47
C ALA A 136 -5.27 4.45 -14.74
N PHE A 137 -4.65 3.29 -14.62
CA PHE A 137 -3.35 3.13 -13.99
C PHE A 137 -2.25 3.90 -14.73
N LYS A 138 -2.28 3.92 -16.07
CA LYS A 138 -1.33 4.71 -16.89
C LYS A 138 -1.36 6.21 -16.52
N ILE A 139 -2.49 6.71 -16.04
CA ILE A 139 -2.70 8.11 -15.65
C ILE A 139 -2.38 8.33 -14.16
N SER A 140 -3.00 7.55 -13.27
CA SER A 140 -3.01 7.82 -11.82
C SER A 140 -1.88 7.14 -11.05
N ARG A 141 -1.29 6.06 -11.58
CA ARG A 141 -0.29 5.19 -10.92
C ARG A 141 -0.69 4.71 -9.52
N ARG A 142 -1.95 4.91 -9.14
CA ARG A 142 -2.57 4.44 -7.90
C ARG A 142 -3.44 3.25 -8.27
N PHE A 143 -3.27 2.18 -7.52
CA PHE A 143 -4.06 0.98 -7.63
C PHE A 143 -4.14 0.36 -6.25
N HIS A 144 -5.22 -0.33 -5.99
CA HIS A 144 -5.41 -1.08 -4.76
C HIS A 144 -5.99 -2.45 -5.08
N CYS A 145 -5.44 -3.48 -4.47
CA CYS A 145 -5.84 -4.86 -4.73
C CYS A 145 -6.26 -5.54 -3.45
N ILE A 146 -7.29 -6.39 -3.55
CA ILE A 146 -7.89 -7.12 -2.43
C ILE A 146 -8.25 -8.54 -2.87
N THR A 147 -8.46 -9.41 -1.90
CA THR A 147 -9.15 -10.69 -2.10
C THR A 147 -10.61 -10.53 -1.68
N MET A 148 -11.54 -11.10 -2.45
CA MET A 148 -12.94 -11.11 -2.05
C MET A 148 -13.68 -12.39 -2.44
N VAL A 149 -14.79 -12.65 -1.75
CA VAL A 149 -15.78 -13.69 -2.08
C VAL A 149 -17.17 -13.07 -2.05
N ARG A 150 -17.87 -13.11 -3.18
CA ARG A 150 -19.18 -12.47 -3.35
C ARG A 150 -20.31 -13.43 -2.98
N PHE A 151 -21.17 -13.03 -2.06
CA PHE A 151 -22.42 -13.72 -1.74
C PHE A 151 -23.63 -12.84 -2.05
N ARG A 152 -24.82 -13.44 -2.06
CA ARG A 152 -26.06 -12.75 -2.42
C ARG A 152 -26.35 -11.55 -1.51
N HIS A 153 -26.02 -11.63 -0.23
CA HIS A 153 -26.38 -10.65 0.80
C HIS A 153 -25.18 -9.94 1.42
N TYR A 154 -23.95 -10.37 1.13
CA TYR A 154 -22.74 -9.71 1.60
C TYR A 154 -21.53 -10.10 0.75
N CYS A 155 -20.44 -9.37 0.89
CA CYS A 155 -19.13 -9.71 0.34
C CYS A 155 -18.17 -9.97 1.50
N ILE A 156 -17.39 -11.05 1.44
CA ILE A 156 -16.22 -11.20 2.31
C ILE A 156 -15.07 -10.47 1.62
N VAL A 157 -14.40 -9.59 2.36
CA VAL A 157 -13.23 -8.85 1.88
C VAL A 157 -12.04 -9.18 2.77
N ILE A 158 -10.89 -9.43 2.15
CA ILE A 158 -9.59 -9.48 2.82
C ILE A 158 -8.70 -8.42 2.19
N ASP A 159 -8.36 -7.44 3.01
CA ASP A 159 -7.51 -6.31 2.64
C ASP A 159 -6.50 -6.05 3.75
N LEU A 160 -5.33 -6.69 3.62
CA LEU A 160 -4.29 -6.64 4.63
C LEU A 160 -3.61 -5.26 4.72
N VAL A 161 -3.90 -4.32 3.82
CA VAL A 161 -3.44 -2.93 3.94
C VAL A 161 -4.43 -2.12 4.79
N ALA A 162 -5.73 -2.41 4.65
CA ALA A 162 -6.76 -1.74 5.43
C ALA A 162 -6.88 -2.26 6.86
N GLN A 163 -6.88 -3.58 7.06
CA GLN A 163 -6.92 -4.20 8.39
C GLN A 163 -6.45 -5.67 8.39
N PRO A 164 -5.99 -6.22 9.54
CA PRO A 164 -5.41 -7.56 9.61
C PRO A 164 -6.38 -8.74 9.39
N THR A 165 -7.70 -8.53 9.51
CA THR A 165 -8.70 -9.61 9.46
C THR A 165 -9.63 -9.48 8.27
N ALA A 166 -10.20 -10.61 7.84
CA ALA A 166 -11.33 -10.60 6.91
C ALA A 166 -12.56 -9.94 7.54
N PHE A 167 -13.38 -9.29 6.72
CA PHE A 167 -14.61 -8.61 7.14
C PHE A 167 -15.75 -8.81 6.14
N LYS A 168 -16.98 -8.57 6.58
CA LYS A 168 -18.19 -8.66 5.75
C LYS A 168 -18.72 -7.28 5.40
N VAL A 169 -18.96 -7.04 4.13
CA VAL A 169 -19.67 -5.86 3.62
C VAL A 169 -21.08 -6.28 3.23
N GLY A 170 -22.10 -5.89 4.00
CA GLY A 170 -23.49 -6.25 3.72
C GLY A 170 -24.01 -5.60 2.43
N LEU A 171 -24.96 -6.25 1.76
CA LEU A 171 -25.65 -5.68 0.62
C LEU A 171 -26.34 -4.37 1.02
N THR A 172 -26.24 -3.36 0.15
CA THR A 172 -26.73 -1.98 0.36
C THR A 172 -26.21 -1.33 1.64
N SER A 173 -25.03 -1.75 2.09
CA SER A 173 -24.34 -1.19 3.26
C SER A 173 -22.93 -0.71 2.92
N ILE A 174 -22.41 0.17 3.78
CA ILE A 174 -21.03 0.62 3.74
C ILE A 174 -20.31 0.09 4.98
N TYR A 175 -19.16 -0.53 4.78
CA TYR A 175 -18.26 -0.95 5.84
C TYR A 175 -17.08 0.02 5.92
N THR A 176 -16.84 0.60 7.09
CA THR A 176 -15.70 1.49 7.35
C THR A 176 -14.69 0.73 8.20
N CYS A 177 -13.48 0.53 7.66
CA CYS A 177 -12.37 -0.10 8.38
C CYS A 177 -11.89 0.77 9.55
N GLN A 178 -11.07 0.19 10.42
CA GLN A 178 -10.40 0.94 11.48
C GLN A 178 -9.65 2.14 10.90
N LYS A 179 -9.68 3.25 11.65
CA LYS A 179 -8.96 4.47 11.29
C LYS A 179 -7.46 4.25 11.42
N LEU A 180 -6.75 4.40 10.32
CA LEU A 180 -5.30 4.36 10.23
C LEU A 180 -4.74 5.78 10.33
N LEU A 181 -3.68 5.96 11.12
CA LEU A 181 -2.96 7.22 11.14
C LEU A 181 -2.19 7.39 9.83
N THR A 182 -2.45 8.49 9.12
CA THR A 182 -1.74 8.79 7.88
C THR A 182 -0.33 9.25 8.17
N PHE A 183 0.59 8.73 7.37
CA PHE A 183 1.99 9.10 7.46
C PHE A 183 2.19 10.59 7.22
N LEU A 184 2.74 11.31 8.20
CA LEU A 184 3.13 12.72 8.18
C LEU A 184 2.04 13.78 8.03
N GLU A 185 0.77 13.41 7.88
CA GLU A 185 -0.31 14.41 7.82
C GLU A 185 -0.95 14.65 9.20
N ASP A 186 -0.62 13.81 10.20
CA ASP A 186 -1.27 13.77 11.51
C ASP A 186 -2.80 13.72 11.38
N ARG A 187 -3.29 12.96 10.38
CA ARG A 187 -4.71 12.73 10.13
C ARG A 187 -5.00 11.25 10.24
N THR A 188 -6.27 10.91 10.37
CA THR A 188 -6.70 9.52 10.28
C THR A 188 -7.48 9.32 9.00
N LEU A 189 -7.19 8.26 8.26
CA LEU A 189 -8.00 7.81 7.12
C LEU A 189 -8.57 6.43 7.43
N SER A 190 -9.69 6.10 6.81
CA SER A 190 -10.26 4.76 6.84
C SER A 190 -10.57 4.35 5.42
N PHE A 191 -10.34 3.08 5.12
CA PHE A 191 -10.87 2.48 3.91
C PHE A 191 -12.36 2.20 4.10
N GLU A 192 -13.17 2.55 3.11
CA GLU A 192 -14.60 2.32 3.14
C GLU A 192 -15.01 1.53 1.90
N TYR A 193 -15.90 0.55 2.07
CA TYR A 193 -16.33 -0.34 1.00
C TYR A 193 -17.85 -0.38 0.97
N ALA A 194 -18.43 -0.26 -0.21
CA ALA A 194 -19.87 -0.44 -0.40
C ALA A 194 -20.13 -1.68 -1.25
N TYR A 195 -21.07 -2.52 -0.81
CA TYR A 195 -21.50 -3.69 -1.57
C TYR A 195 -22.94 -3.49 -2.04
N ILE A 196 -23.15 -3.48 -3.36
CA ILE A 196 -24.40 -3.03 -3.97
C ILE A 196 -24.99 -4.10 -4.89
N SER A 197 -26.30 -4.03 -5.08
CA SER A 197 -27.02 -4.84 -6.07
C SER A 197 -27.02 -4.17 -7.43
N GLY A 198 -27.08 -5.01 -8.47
CA GLY A 198 -27.52 -4.61 -9.80
C GLY A 198 -28.55 -5.60 -10.37
N PRO A 199 -29.03 -5.33 -11.60
CA PRO A 199 -29.89 -6.20 -12.37
C PRO A 199 -29.40 -7.65 -12.41
N ASN A 200 -30.32 -8.60 -12.64
CA ASN A 200 -30.02 -10.03 -12.80
C ASN A 200 -29.23 -10.68 -11.63
N SER A 201 -29.34 -10.13 -10.42
CA SER A 201 -28.54 -10.58 -9.27
C SER A 201 -27.04 -10.25 -9.37
N ALA A 202 -26.66 -9.26 -10.19
CA ALA A 202 -25.31 -8.69 -10.17
C ALA A 202 -24.97 -8.14 -8.78
N ARG A 203 -23.71 -8.34 -8.37
CA ARG A 203 -23.19 -7.86 -7.09
C ARG A 203 -21.82 -7.26 -7.24
N MET A 204 -21.68 -6.03 -6.77
CA MET A 204 -20.53 -5.18 -7.02
C MET A 204 -19.99 -4.65 -5.70
N LEU A 205 -18.67 -4.68 -5.56
CA LEU A 205 -17.97 -4.05 -4.45
C LEU A 205 -17.25 -2.81 -5.00
N VAL A 206 -17.44 -1.66 -4.38
CA VAL A 206 -16.78 -0.42 -4.76
C VAL A 206 -16.00 0.18 -3.59
N SER A 207 -14.91 0.87 -3.91
CA SER A 207 -14.24 1.75 -2.96
C SER A 207 -15.13 2.97 -2.70
N TYR A 208 -15.50 3.20 -1.45
CA TYR A 208 -16.26 4.37 -1.04
C TYR A 208 -15.29 5.41 -0.48
N SER A 209 -15.33 6.63 -1.02
CA SER A 209 -14.61 7.76 -0.43
C SER A 209 -15.65 8.82 -0.11
N GLY A 210 -16.06 8.89 1.15
CA GLY A 210 -17.22 9.65 1.65
C GLY A 210 -17.23 11.17 1.46
N ALA A 211 -16.50 11.73 0.49
CA ALA A 211 -16.70 13.09 0.04
C ALA A 211 -17.94 13.15 -0.87
N LEU A 212 -19.13 13.08 -0.28
CA LEU A 212 -20.33 13.60 -0.94
C LEU A 212 -20.06 15.07 -1.31
N PRO A 213 -20.08 15.46 -2.58
CA PRO A 213 -20.15 16.87 -2.91
C PRO A 213 -21.48 17.39 -2.38
N ARG A 214 -21.40 18.36 -1.47
CA ARG A 214 -22.54 18.99 -0.79
C ARG A 214 -23.51 19.75 -1.72
N ALA A 215 -23.41 19.61 -3.05
CA ALA A 215 -24.01 20.58 -3.97
C ALA A 215 -24.97 20.04 -5.04
N SER A 216 -24.90 18.78 -5.49
CA SER A 216 -25.96 18.23 -6.36
C SER A 216 -25.95 16.69 -6.43
N PRO A 217 -27.11 16.03 -6.62
CA PRO A 217 -27.20 14.60 -6.94
C PRO A 217 -26.31 14.20 -8.13
N ASP A 218 -26.10 15.11 -9.08
CA ASP A 218 -25.29 14.90 -10.29
C ASP A 218 -23.77 14.92 -10.04
N SER A 219 -23.33 15.24 -8.81
CA SER A 219 -21.91 15.35 -8.48
C SER A 219 -21.38 14.15 -7.68
N PHE A 220 -22.22 13.18 -7.34
CA PHE A 220 -21.82 12.01 -6.55
C PHE A 220 -20.65 11.25 -7.20
N ARG A 221 -19.48 11.28 -6.55
CA ARG A 221 -18.29 10.52 -6.96
C ARG A 221 -18.15 9.32 -6.04
N TYR A 222 -18.26 8.13 -6.61
CA TYR A 222 -17.82 6.91 -5.95
C TYR A 222 -16.42 6.55 -6.45
N GLY A 223 -15.69 5.74 -5.68
CA GLY A 223 -14.44 5.16 -6.16
C GLY A 223 -14.70 4.13 -7.25
N GLU A 224 -13.64 3.62 -7.84
CA GLU A 224 -13.74 2.65 -8.93
C GLU A 224 -14.33 1.31 -8.43
N LEU A 225 -14.92 0.58 -9.37
CA LEU A 225 -15.44 -0.77 -9.15
C LEU A 225 -14.27 -1.75 -8.98
N PHE A 226 -14.35 -2.63 -7.99
CA PHE A 226 -13.41 -3.74 -7.89
C PHE A 226 -13.71 -4.77 -8.98
N THR A 227 -12.74 -4.97 -9.87
CA THR A 227 -12.83 -5.87 -11.02
C THR A 227 -11.69 -6.87 -11.03
N GLY A 228 -11.89 -8.00 -11.69
CA GLY A 228 -10.84 -9.01 -11.83
C GLY A 228 -9.62 -8.45 -12.54
N ILE A 229 -8.44 -8.86 -12.08
CA ILE A 229 -7.18 -8.46 -12.72
C ILE A 229 -7.01 -9.23 -14.03
N GLU A 230 -6.87 -8.50 -15.14
CA GLU A 230 -6.57 -9.08 -16.45
C GLU A 230 -5.28 -9.91 -16.39
N GLY A 231 -5.33 -11.19 -16.78
CA GLY A 231 -4.20 -12.12 -16.69
C GLY A 231 -3.90 -12.64 -15.27
N GLY A 232 -4.81 -12.43 -14.31
CA GLY A 232 -4.69 -12.95 -12.94
C GLY A 232 -3.47 -12.36 -12.21
N ILE A 233 -2.82 -13.17 -11.36
CA ILE A 233 -1.66 -12.75 -10.55
C ILE A 233 -0.51 -12.26 -11.45
N GLN A 234 -0.18 -13.01 -12.51
CA GLN A 234 0.90 -12.64 -13.44
C GLN A 234 0.57 -11.33 -14.15
N GLY A 235 -0.63 -11.19 -14.68
CA GLY A 235 -1.09 -9.93 -15.28
C GLY A 235 -1.07 -8.77 -14.29
N GLY A 236 -1.38 -9.02 -13.02
CA GLY A 236 -1.23 -8.05 -11.93
C GLY A 236 0.21 -7.53 -11.79
N ILE A 237 1.18 -8.44 -11.77
CA ILE A 237 2.60 -8.09 -11.62
C ILE A 237 3.05 -7.21 -12.80
N ILE A 238 2.68 -7.59 -14.02
CA ILE A 238 3.12 -6.89 -15.23
C ILE A 238 2.39 -5.56 -15.43
N ASN A 239 1.08 -5.56 -15.28
CA ASN A 239 0.24 -4.40 -15.58
C ASN A 239 0.24 -3.36 -14.44
N TYR A 240 0.63 -3.74 -13.21
CA TYR A 240 0.62 -2.83 -12.06
C TYR A 240 1.96 -2.76 -11.32
N ALA A 241 2.47 -3.87 -10.77
CA ALA A 241 3.67 -3.80 -9.92
C ALA A 241 4.91 -3.29 -10.67
N PHE A 242 5.19 -3.85 -11.85
CA PHE A 242 6.28 -3.42 -12.73
C PHE A 242 6.13 -1.95 -13.14
N LEU A 243 4.94 -1.55 -13.60
CA LEU A 243 4.69 -0.18 -14.04
C LEU A 243 4.74 0.82 -12.86
N ALA A 244 4.28 0.43 -11.68
CA ALA A 244 4.38 1.22 -10.45
C ALA A 244 5.86 1.44 -10.07
N ALA A 245 6.67 0.39 -10.12
CA ALA A 245 8.11 0.47 -9.90
C ALA A 245 8.79 1.44 -10.89
N LYS A 246 8.32 1.49 -12.14
CA LYS A 246 8.83 2.40 -13.17
C LYS A 246 8.27 3.82 -13.11
N THR A 247 7.45 4.16 -12.12
CA THR A 247 6.99 5.53 -11.94
C THR A 247 8.16 6.43 -11.54
N LYS A 248 8.47 7.40 -12.41
CA LYS A 248 9.53 8.38 -12.24
C LYS A 248 8.98 9.80 -12.20
N ARG A 249 9.78 10.72 -11.67
CA ARG A 249 9.60 12.17 -11.77
C ARG A 249 10.80 12.72 -12.52
N THR A 250 10.54 13.60 -13.47
CA THR A 250 11.61 14.33 -14.15
C THR A 250 12.19 15.36 -13.20
N THR A 251 13.50 15.30 -13.02
CA THR A 251 14.29 16.23 -12.20
C THR A 251 15.40 16.84 -13.07
N PRO A 252 16.13 17.86 -12.60
CA PRO A 252 17.30 18.39 -13.31
C PRO A 252 18.38 17.35 -13.62
N LEU A 253 18.39 16.22 -12.91
CA LEU A 253 19.34 15.12 -13.07
C LEU A 253 18.76 13.94 -13.88
N GLY A 254 17.59 14.14 -14.48
CA GLY A 254 16.86 13.12 -15.22
C GLY A 254 15.72 12.50 -14.42
N ASP A 255 15.21 11.38 -14.93
CA ASP A 255 14.04 10.72 -14.37
C ASP A 255 14.41 9.90 -13.13
N MET A 256 13.87 10.29 -11.98
CA MET A 256 14.15 9.67 -10.69
C MET A 256 12.92 8.99 -10.11
N PRO A 257 13.08 7.85 -9.40
CA PRO A 257 11.98 7.25 -8.68
C PRO A 257 11.43 8.23 -7.64
N SER A 258 10.11 8.19 -7.47
CA SER A 258 9.46 8.91 -6.39
C SER A 258 9.72 8.25 -5.03
N ARG A 259 9.08 8.78 -3.99
CA ARG A 259 9.10 8.22 -2.63
C ARG A 259 8.81 6.72 -2.61
N ARG A 260 9.51 6.02 -1.73
CA ARG A 260 9.27 4.62 -1.41
C ARG A 260 8.94 4.50 0.07
N THR A 261 8.03 3.60 0.40
CA THR A 261 7.46 3.43 1.72
C THR A 261 7.42 1.95 2.06
N LEU A 262 7.67 1.67 3.34
CA LEU A 262 7.56 0.38 3.98
C LEU A 262 6.72 0.55 5.25
N GLN A 263 5.83 -0.40 5.51
CA GLN A 263 4.98 -0.47 6.69
C GLN A 263 5.09 -1.87 7.29
N THR A 264 5.33 -1.94 8.59
CA THR A 264 5.46 -3.23 9.29
C THR A 264 4.44 -3.34 10.41
N ARG A 265 4.30 -4.58 10.87
CA ARG A 265 3.52 -4.94 12.04
C ARG A 265 4.38 -5.76 12.98
N ASP A 266 4.04 -5.69 14.25
CA ASP A 266 4.68 -6.49 15.29
C ASP A 266 3.63 -7.06 16.24
N ILE A 267 3.97 -8.12 16.97
CA ILE A 267 3.10 -8.75 17.94
C ILE A 267 3.51 -8.30 19.34
N TRP A 268 2.60 -7.64 20.04
CA TRP A 268 2.81 -7.16 21.40
C TRP A 268 2.04 -7.99 22.41
N ASP A 269 2.64 -8.21 23.58
CA ASP A 269 2.00 -8.88 24.71
C ASP A 269 1.12 -7.92 25.56
N TYR A 270 0.87 -6.70 25.05
CA TYR A 270 0.06 -5.68 25.71
C TYR A 270 -0.78 -4.89 24.71
N GLU A 271 -1.96 -4.46 25.14
CA GLU A 271 -2.83 -3.62 24.34
C GLU A 271 -2.26 -2.19 24.22
N PRO A 272 -2.22 -1.58 23.03
CA PRO A 272 -1.91 -0.17 22.90
C PRO A 272 -2.89 0.70 23.69
N THR A 273 -2.36 1.62 24.49
CA THR A 273 -3.15 2.55 25.31
C THR A 273 -3.65 3.75 24.51
N ASN A 274 -2.95 4.12 23.42
CA ASN A 274 -3.39 5.21 22.56
C ASN A 274 -4.36 4.71 21.47
N ARG A 275 -5.60 5.20 21.52
CA ARG A 275 -6.66 4.87 20.55
C ARG A 275 -6.36 5.16 19.07
N PHE A 276 -5.29 5.89 18.77
CA PHE A 276 -4.87 6.19 17.40
C PHE A 276 -3.81 5.21 16.87
N VAL A 277 -3.29 4.32 17.71
CA VAL A 277 -2.46 3.19 17.27
C VAL A 277 -3.40 2.08 16.81
N THR A 278 -3.24 1.63 15.57
CA THR A 278 -4.03 0.54 15.00
C THR A 278 -3.53 -0.79 15.54
N TYR A 279 -4.45 -1.64 15.97
CA TYR A 279 -4.12 -2.99 16.41
C TYR A 279 -5.30 -3.95 16.23
N THR A 280 -4.98 -5.25 16.25
CA THR A 280 -5.96 -6.34 16.25
C THR A 280 -5.63 -7.33 17.38
N PRO A 281 -6.58 -7.63 18.28
CA PRO A 281 -6.36 -8.65 19.30
C PRO A 281 -6.27 -10.05 18.67
N LEU A 282 -5.35 -10.85 19.20
CA LEU A 282 -5.13 -12.25 18.83
C LEU A 282 -5.80 -13.17 19.86
N GLU A 283 -6.04 -14.43 19.48
CA GLU A 283 -6.74 -15.40 20.34
C GLU A 283 -5.97 -15.75 21.62
N ASP A 284 -4.63 -15.62 21.61
CA ASP A 284 -3.74 -15.89 22.74
C ASP A 284 -3.60 -14.71 23.71
N GLY A 285 -4.37 -13.64 23.52
CA GLY A 285 -4.32 -12.43 24.33
C GLY A 285 -3.23 -11.43 23.93
N LYS A 286 -2.51 -11.68 22.83
CA LYS A 286 -1.56 -10.73 22.24
C LYS A 286 -2.26 -9.79 21.26
N PHE A 287 -1.49 -8.84 20.73
CA PHE A 287 -2.01 -7.79 19.84
C PHE A 287 -1.09 -7.65 18.63
N LEU A 288 -1.63 -7.78 17.42
CA LEU A 288 -0.93 -7.42 16.20
C LEU A 288 -1.08 -5.92 15.98
N VAL A 289 0.04 -5.18 16.01
CA VAL A 289 0.07 -3.71 16.03
C VAL A 289 0.77 -3.18 14.79
N ASP A 290 0.23 -2.13 14.17
CA ASP A 290 0.94 -1.39 13.13
C ASP A 290 2.07 -0.58 13.80
N THR A 291 3.33 -0.90 13.49
CA THR A 291 4.49 -0.35 14.22
C THR A 291 5.28 0.65 13.39
N ILE A 292 5.92 0.22 12.32
CA ILE A 292 6.84 1.09 11.57
C ILE A 292 6.14 1.62 10.34
N VAL A 293 6.30 2.92 10.06
CA VAL A 293 6.23 3.43 8.69
C VAL A 293 7.56 4.10 8.36
N LEU A 294 8.31 3.48 7.45
CA LEU A 294 9.59 4.00 6.95
C LEU A 294 9.37 4.54 5.55
N ARG A 295 9.71 5.79 5.31
CA ARG A 295 9.65 6.41 3.98
C ARG A 295 11.02 6.92 3.59
N ILE A 296 11.40 6.63 2.36
CA ILE A 296 12.57 7.21 1.73
C ILE A 296 12.12 8.07 0.57
N ASP A 297 12.43 9.36 0.68
CA ASP A 297 12.36 10.29 -0.43
C ASP A 297 13.69 10.24 -1.17
N ILE A 298 13.72 9.51 -2.30
CA ILE A 298 14.94 9.33 -3.09
C ILE A 298 15.40 10.66 -3.67
N ILE A 299 14.47 11.52 -4.10
CA ILE A 299 14.76 12.82 -4.72
C ILE A 299 15.26 13.82 -3.68
N GLU A 300 14.55 13.93 -2.55
CA GLU A 300 14.93 14.83 -1.45
C GLU A 300 16.06 14.27 -0.58
N GLN A 301 16.56 13.06 -0.89
CA GLN A 301 17.58 12.34 -0.13
C GLN A 301 17.28 12.34 1.37
N GLN A 302 16.07 11.89 1.74
CA GLN A 302 15.61 11.92 3.12
C GLN A 302 14.97 10.60 3.51
N LEU A 303 15.38 10.09 4.68
CA LEU A 303 14.75 8.98 5.38
C LEU A 303 13.83 9.56 6.46
N VAL A 304 12.60 9.04 6.54
CA VAL A 304 11.63 9.43 7.56
C VAL A 304 11.07 8.18 8.22
N LEU A 305 11.27 8.06 9.52
CA LEU A 305 10.71 7.01 10.36
C LEU A 305 9.51 7.55 11.13
N GLN A 306 8.39 6.82 11.16
CA GLN A 306 7.28 7.01 12.09
C GLN A 306 7.10 5.74 12.91
N LEU A 307 6.93 5.87 14.22
CA LEU A 307 6.68 4.74 15.13
C LEU A 307 5.81 5.13 16.35
N PRO A 308 5.16 4.17 17.04
CA PRO A 308 4.40 4.41 18.27
C PRO A 308 5.24 5.08 19.36
N TYR A 309 4.78 6.23 19.85
CA TYR A 309 5.54 7.00 20.84
C TYR A 309 5.24 6.55 22.28
N ILE A 310 4.04 6.82 22.80
CA ILE A 310 3.69 6.46 24.18
C ILE A 310 3.69 4.94 24.37
N ASP A 311 3.15 4.21 23.40
CA ASP A 311 2.93 2.77 23.54
C ASP A 311 4.19 1.92 23.32
N TRP A 312 5.28 2.50 22.81
CA TRP A 312 6.53 1.77 22.59
C TRP A 312 7.77 2.60 22.95
N LEU A 313 8.04 3.70 22.25
CA LEU A 313 9.31 4.44 22.38
C LEU A 313 9.54 5.02 23.78
N ALA A 314 8.47 5.50 24.43
CA ALA A 314 8.54 6.12 25.75
C ALA A 314 8.55 5.11 26.92
N LYS A 315 8.49 3.80 26.64
CA LYS A 315 8.52 2.78 27.68
C LYS A 315 9.93 2.61 28.28
N PRO A 316 10.05 2.21 29.57
CA PRO A 316 11.33 2.10 30.27
C PRO A 316 12.40 1.28 29.53
N ASN A 317 12.01 0.17 28.90
CA ASN A 317 12.91 -0.69 28.13
C ASN A 317 13.44 -0.04 26.84
N ASN A 318 12.75 0.98 26.30
CA ASN A 318 13.08 1.64 25.03
C ASN A 318 13.60 3.07 25.22
N LEU A 319 13.74 3.55 26.46
CA LEU A 319 14.21 4.92 26.75
C LEU A 319 15.58 5.22 26.14
N HIS A 320 16.45 4.23 26.03
CA HIS A 320 17.76 4.42 25.40
C HIS A 320 17.65 4.81 23.91
N PHE A 321 16.68 4.25 23.16
CA PHE A 321 16.38 4.70 21.81
C PHE A 321 15.84 6.12 21.80
N LEU A 322 14.91 6.44 22.69
CA LEU A 322 14.33 7.77 22.80
C LEU A 322 15.41 8.84 23.05
N GLU A 323 16.31 8.59 24.00
CA GLU A 323 17.39 9.55 24.33
C GLU A 323 18.37 9.71 23.16
N ARG A 324 18.72 8.63 22.43
CA ARG A 324 19.54 8.73 21.21
C ARG A 324 18.80 9.52 20.11
N MET A 325 17.52 9.23 19.86
CA MET A 325 16.75 9.92 18.82
C MET A 325 16.61 11.41 19.09
N LYS A 326 16.45 11.82 20.36
CA LYS A 326 16.38 13.24 20.76
C LYS A 326 17.65 14.04 20.44
N GLN A 327 18.79 13.38 20.23
CA GLN A 327 20.03 14.05 19.83
C GLN A 327 19.97 14.57 18.39
N TYR A 328 19.06 14.03 17.57
CA TYR A 328 18.85 14.47 16.19
C TYR A 328 17.79 15.57 16.13
N SER A 329 18.13 16.68 15.46
CA SER A 329 17.22 17.83 15.26
C SER A 329 15.94 17.47 14.48
N GLY A 330 15.97 16.35 13.76
CA GLY A 330 14.84 15.78 13.05
C GLY A 330 13.84 15.04 13.94
N PHE A 331 14.09 14.83 15.23
CA PHE A 331 13.13 14.13 16.09
C PHE A 331 11.92 15.02 16.44
N LYS A 332 10.71 14.53 16.19
CA LYS A 332 9.45 15.26 16.45
C LYS A 332 8.37 14.32 16.97
N GLN A 333 7.56 14.78 17.92
CA GLN A 333 6.32 14.09 18.28
C GLN A 333 5.17 14.56 17.39
N CYS A 334 4.15 13.72 17.22
CA CYS A 334 2.91 14.10 16.55
C CYS A 334 2.20 15.28 17.23
N LYS A 335 1.29 15.95 16.52
CA LYS A 335 0.43 17.00 17.10
C LYS A 335 -0.24 16.55 18.40
N ARG A 336 -0.45 17.52 19.32
CA ARG A 336 -1.12 17.31 20.62
C ARG A 336 -2.49 16.62 20.52
N SER A 337 -3.22 16.84 19.42
CA SER A 337 -4.52 16.19 19.15
C SER A 337 -4.44 14.66 19.07
N LEU A 338 -3.28 14.11 18.70
CA LEU A 338 -3.01 12.69 18.63
C LEU A 338 -2.44 12.13 19.93
N LYS A 339 -2.32 12.97 20.97
CA LYS A 339 -1.94 12.57 22.34
C LYS A 339 -0.67 11.70 22.39
N GLY A 340 0.34 12.00 21.59
CA GLY A 340 1.58 11.21 21.55
C GLY A 340 1.40 9.81 20.97
N ALA A 341 0.52 9.64 19.98
CA ALA A 341 0.34 8.36 19.28
C ALA A 341 1.63 7.91 18.61
N VAL A 342 2.29 8.83 17.88
CA VAL A 342 3.51 8.52 17.13
C VAL A 342 4.59 9.58 17.33
N ALA A 343 5.83 9.17 17.07
CA ALA A 343 6.98 10.03 16.90
C ALA A 343 7.56 9.85 15.51
N TYR A 344 8.28 10.87 15.06
CA TYR A 344 8.93 10.96 13.77
C TYR A 344 10.42 11.20 13.96
N LEU A 345 11.24 10.60 13.12
CA LEU A 345 12.63 10.98 12.93
C LEU A 345 12.88 11.25 11.45
N TYR A 346 13.24 12.50 11.14
CA TYR A 346 13.64 12.93 9.81
C TYR A 346 15.16 12.94 9.75
N LEU A 347 15.73 12.07 8.93
CA LEU A 347 17.17 11.95 8.76
C LEU A 347 17.54 12.34 7.32
N PRO A 348 18.29 13.45 7.12
CA PRO A 348 18.85 13.76 5.82
C PRO A 348 19.93 12.74 5.45
N LEU A 349 19.85 12.19 4.25
CA LEU A 349 20.86 11.31 3.66
C LEU A 349 21.95 12.09 2.92
N GLY A 350 21.74 13.39 2.67
CA GLY A 350 22.74 14.33 2.15
C GLY A 350 22.51 15.74 2.67
N THR A 351 23.35 16.71 2.30
CA THR A 351 23.28 18.11 2.74
C THR A 351 22.07 18.90 2.20
N GLY A 352 21.16 18.25 1.48
CA GLY A 352 19.99 18.87 0.85
C GLY A 352 20.26 19.46 -0.53
N THR A 353 21.47 19.28 -1.09
CA THR A 353 21.70 19.48 -2.52
C THR A 353 21.52 18.16 -3.25
N MET A 354 20.81 18.15 -4.38
CA MET A 354 20.48 16.92 -5.12
C MET A 354 21.71 16.09 -5.55
N LEU A 355 22.91 16.63 -5.51
CA LEU A 355 24.14 15.96 -5.96
C LEU A 355 25.03 15.47 -4.83
N ASP A 356 24.69 15.78 -3.58
CA ASP A 356 25.63 15.57 -2.48
C ASP A 356 25.89 14.09 -2.22
N LEU A 357 24.83 13.30 -2.00
CA LEU A 357 24.96 11.85 -1.74
C LEU A 357 25.79 11.13 -2.82
N ALA A 358 25.61 11.51 -4.08
CA ALA A 358 26.35 10.92 -5.19
C ALA A 358 27.84 11.33 -5.25
N ARG A 359 28.20 12.49 -4.69
CA ARG A 359 29.57 13.04 -4.74
C ARG A 359 30.39 12.75 -3.50
N THR A 360 29.77 12.87 -2.34
CA THR A 360 30.45 12.84 -1.04
C THR A 360 30.16 11.56 -0.25
N GLY A 361 29.16 10.79 -0.68
CA GLY A 361 28.67 9.63 0.06
C GLY A 361 27.88 10.05 1.30
N LEU A 362 27.76 9.13 2.25
CA LEU A 362 27.12 9.39 3.54
C LEU A 362 28.16 9.93 4.53
N SER A 363 27.82 11.01 5.25
CA SER A 363 28.65 11.48 6.36
C SER A 363 28.60 10.48 7.53
N GLN A 364 29.60 10.51 8.42
CA GLN A 364 29.61 9.65 9.61
C GLN A 364 28.36 9.85 10.48
N ASP A 365 27.95 11.11 10.70
CA ASP A 365 26.74 11.43 11.47
C ASP A 365 25.47 10.83 10.84
N THR A 366 25.39 10.83 9.50
CA THR A 366 24.29 10.19 8.77
C THR A 366 24.34 8.68 8.92
N VAL A 367 25.52 8.06 8.81
CA VAL A 367 25.69 6.60 9.01
C VAL A 367 25.25 6.20 10.42
N ASP A 368 25.67 6.94 11.44
CA ASP A 368 25.29 6.69 12.85
C ASP A 368 23.78 6.86 13.05
N GLY A 369 23.17 7.84 12.37
CA GLY A 369 21.72 8.04 12.36
C GLY A 369 20.95 6.91 11.67
N VAL A 370 21.46 6.40 10.55
CA VAL A 370 20.85 5.26 9.84
C VAL A 370 20.97 4.00 10.70
N GLN A 371 22.12 3.78 11.35
CA GLN A 371 22.31 2.66 12.28
C GLN A 371 21.32 2.72 13.44
N LEU A 372 21.10 3.91 14.02
CA LEU A 372 20.06 4.09 15.04
C LEU A 372 18.66 3.73 14.52
N VAL A 373 18.31 4.13 13.29
CA VAL A 373 17.02 3.77 12.70
C VAL A 373 16.93 2.26 12.45
N ASP A 374 18.01 1.64 11.99
CA ASP A 374 18.08 0.19 11.80
C ASP A 374 17.86 -0.56 13.12
N ASP A 375 18.55 -0.16 14.19
CA ASP A 375 18.41 -0.74 15.54
C ASP A 375 16.95 -0.63 16.04
N VAL A 376 16.33 0.55 15.87
CA VAL A 376 14.93 0.80 16.27
C VAL A 376 13.96 -0.05 15.46
N CYS A 377 14.15 -0.13 14.15
CA CYS A 377 13.31 -0.93 13.26
C CYS A 377 13.45 -2.43 13.55
N ALA A 378 14.66 -2.90 13.85
CA ALA A 378 14.91 -4.28 14.24
C ALA A 378 14.21 -4.66 15.54
N ALA A 379 14.21 -3.74 16.52
CA ALA A 379 13.47 -3.91 17.77
C ALA A 379 11.93 -3.88 17.61
N LEU A 380 11.44 -3.54 16.41
CA LEU A 380 10.02 -3.47 16.02
C LEU A 380 9.65 -4.49 14.93
N GLY A 381 10.47 -5.53 14.76
CA GLY A 381 10.18 -6.69 13.92
C GLY A 381 10.73 -6.64 12.50
N LEU A 382 11.42 -5.58 12.09
CA LEU A 382 12.11 -5.56 10.79
C LEU A 382 13.38 -6.45 10.87
N PRO A 383 13.81 -7.12 9.79
CA PRO A 383 15.12 -7.79 9.78
C PRO A 383 16.25 -6.79 10.08
N ALA A 384 17.19 -7.17 10.96
CA ALA A 384 18.36 -6.36 11.26
C ALA A 384 19.22 -6.14 10.01
N GLY A 385 19.69 -4.91 9.81
CA GLY A 385 20.45 -4.48 8.62
C GLY A 385 19.58 -4.07 7.43
N GLU A 386 18.26 -4.24 7.49
CA GLU A 386 17.39 -3.94 6.36
C GLU A 386 17.35 -2.44 6.04
N VAL A 387 17.35 -1.55 7.05
CA VAL A 387 17.37 -0.10 6.78
C VAL A 387 18.70 0.31 6.16
N LEU A 388 19.81 -0.23 6.64
CA LEU A 388 21.14 0.00 6.09
C LEU A 388 21.21 -0.45 4.62
N ARG A 389 20.72 -1.65 4.32
CA ARG A 389 20.64 -2.20 2.96
C ARG A 389 19.82 -1.29 2.04
N ILE A 390 18.64 -0.87 2.48
CA ILE A 390 17.77 0.04 1.73
C ILE A 390 18.49 1.37 1.44
N VAL A 391 19.18 1.96 2.42
CA VAL A 391 19.93 3.21 2.24
C VAL A 391 21.10 3.02 1.26
N GLN A 392 21.82 1.90 1.36
CA GLN A 392 22.90 1.56 0.42
C GLN A 392 22.39 1.48 -1.02
N VAL A 393 21.28 0.78 -1.25
CA VAL A 393 20.64 0.64 -2.58
C VAL A 393 20.27 2.00 -3.17
N VAL A 394 19.88 2.97 -2.33
CA VAL A 394 19.58 4.35 -2.73
C VAL A 394 20.86 5.13 -3.05
N ALA A 395 21.91 4.97 -2.23
CA ALA A 395 23.21 5.59 -2.51
C ALA A 395 23.81 5.07 -3.83
N ASP A 396 23.73 3.76 -4.09
CA ASP A 396 24.18 3.13 -5.34
C ASP A 396 23.42 3.68 -6.54
N PHE A 397 22.09 3.79 -6.43
CA PHE A 397 21.26 4.39 -7.48
C PHE A 397 21.70 5.83 -7.80
N TRP A 398 22.05 6.62 -6.78
CA TRP A 398 22.51 7.99 -6.95
C TRP A 398 23.88 8.07 -7.62
N ALA A 399 24.80 7.17 -7.27
CA ALA A 399 26.10 7.06 -7.93
C ALA A 399 25.94 6.70 -9.42
N GLU A 400 25.07 5.73 -9.75
CA GLU A 400 24.73 5.36 -11.12
C GLU A 400 24.11 6.53 -11.90
N ALA A 401 23.16 7.25 -11.31
CA ALA A 401 22.50 8.39 -11.95
C ALA A 401 23.50 9.52 -12.28
N LEU A 402 24.45 9.79 -11.38
CA LEU A 402 25.48 10.80 -11.58
C LEU A 402 26.47 10.40 -12.69
N ALA A 403 26.92 9.15 -12.72
CA ALA A 403 27.81 8.65 -13.78
C ALA A 403 27.16 8.81 -15.17
N ASN A 404 25.88 8.41 -15.28
CA ASN A 404 25.10 8.57 -16.51
C ASN A 404 24.87 10.03 -16.93
N HIS A 405 24.84 10.96 -15.97
CA HIS A 405 24.69 12.38 -16.26
C HIS A 405 26.00 13.00 -16.78
N HIS A 406 27.14 12.62 -16.19
CA HIS A 406 28.45 13.10 -16.65
C HIS A 406 28.76 12.69 -18.08
N ASP A 407 28.49 11.43 -18.45
CA ASP A 407 28.69 10.95 -19.82
C ASP A 407 27.87 11.76 -20.84
N LYS A 408 26.63 12.12 -20.50
CA LYS A 408 25.77 12.96 -21.35
C LYS A 408 26.25 14.41 -21.47
N SER A 409 26.81 14.97 -20.40
CA SER A 409 27.36 16.33 -20.42
C SER A 409 28.62 16.42 -21.30
N ILE A 410 29.48 15.40 -21.26
CA ILE A 410 30.68 15.31 -22.11
C ILE A 410 30.28 15.09 -23.58
N SER A 411 29.23 14.29 -23.86
CA SER A 411 28.73 14.11 -25.22
C SER A 411 28.07 15.37 -25.79
N ASN A 412 27.44 16.21 -24.96
CA ASN A 412 26.80 17.45 -25.41
C ASN A 412 27.81 18.61 -25.60
N GLU A 413 28.90 18.67 -24.83
CA GLU A 413 30.00 19.61 -25.11
C GLU A 413 30.74 19.27 -26.42
N ALA A 414 30.80 17.98 -26.79
CA ALA A 414 31.34 17.55 -28.09
C ALA A 414 30.44 17.92 -29.29
N TRP A 415 29.14 18.17 -29.08
CA TRP A 415 28.22 18.65 -30.12
C TRP A 415 28.01 20.16 -30.13
N GLY A 416 28.33 20.86 -29.03
CA GLY A 416 28.30 22.32 -28.92
C GLY A 416 29.40 23.07 -29.69
N SER A 417 30.37 22.35 -30.26
CA SER A 417 31.48 22.94 -31.03
C SER A 417 31.25 22.97 -32.55
N ALA A 418 30.09 22.50 -33.05
CA ALA A 418 29.81 22.40 -34.49
C ALA A 418 28.68 23.31 -35.01
N ILE A 419 28.11 24.20 -34.18
CA ILE A 419 27.06 25.14 -34.61
C ILE A 419 27.35 26.56 -34.10
N ILE A 420 28.53 27.09 -34.41
CA ILE A 420 28.79 28.54 -34.53
C ILE A 420 29.75 28.76 -35.72
N SER A 421 29.31 28.42 -36.93
CA SER A 421 29.78 29.08 -38.14
C SER A 421 28.73 28.86 -39.22
N ASP A 422 27.76 29.76 -39.29
CA ASP A 422 27.14 30.23 -40.54
C ASP A 422 25.95 31.11 -40.20
N ARG A 423 26.22 32.42 -40.12
CA ARG A 423 25.36 33.49 -40.63
C ARG A 423 26.09 34.82 -40.50
N VAL A 424 26.87 35.08 -41.54
CA VAL A 424 27.23 36.40 -42.03
C VAL A 424 26.32 36.66 -43.26
N ASP A 425 25.84 37.89 -43.36
CA ASP A 425 25.18 38.55 -44.50
C ASP A 425 23.73 38.17 -44.86
N SER A 426 22.76 38.94 -44.33
CA SER A 426 21.96 39.96 -45.05
C SER A 426 20.79 40.49 -44.21
#